data_AF-A0A6N8BJ56-F1
#
_entry.id   AF-A0A6N8BJ56-F1
#
_cell.length_a   1.000
_cell.length_b   1.000
_cell.length_c   1.000
_cell.angle_alpha   90.00
_cell.angle_beta   90.00
_cell.angle_gamma   90.00
#
_symmetry.space_group_name_H-M   'P 1'
#
loop_
_entity.id
_entity.type
_entity.pdbx_description
1 polymer ?
#
loop_
_entity_poly.entity_id
_entity_poly.type
_entity_poly.pdbx_seq_one_letter_code
_entity_poly.pdbx_strand_id
1 'polypeptide(L)'
;MVDKVDCVCEVLEEIEEFRSITEFERFQKYIDDLVTSSDLTEVEVQKPFAGFPEQWYQCKKCHQIWRLVHPDFPFKGLWGRVK
;
A
#
# COMPACT_ATOMS: atom_id res chain seq x y z
N MET A 1 13.35 -19.41 -17.85
CA MET A 1 14.07 -18.33 -17.16
C MET A 1 13.03 -17.70 -16.25
N VAL A 2 13.15 -17.85 -14.94
CA VAL A 2 12.18 -17.27 -14.01
C VAL A 2 12.61 -15.83 -13.85
N ASP A 3 11.82 -14.90 -14.36
CA ASP A 3 12.04 -13.47 -14.17
C ASP A 3 12.15 -13.21 -12.66
N LYS A 4 13.36 -12.82 -12.23
CA LYS A 4 13.59 -12.45 -10.85
C LYS A 4 12.92 -11.09 -10.67
N VAL A 5 11.79 -11.07 -9.96
CA VAL A 5 11.24 -9.83 -9.44
C VAL A 5 12.28 -9.29 -8.46
N ASP A 6 13.03 -8.27 -8.88
CA ASP A 6 14.08 -7.64 -8.07
C ASP A 6 13.48 -6.64 -7.06
N CYS A 7 12.26 -6.17 -7.34
CA CYS A 7 11.55 -5.20 -6.52
C CYS A 7 10.06 -5.54 -6.43
N VAL A 8 9.51 -5.58 -5.21
CA VAL A 8 8.07 -5.78 -4.99
C VAL A 8 7.19 -4.75 -5.69
N CYS A 9 7.71 -3.55 -5.96
CA CYS A 9 6.97 -2.51 -6.68
C CYS A 9 6.68 -2.85 -8.16
N GLU A 10 7.33 -3.86 -8.73
CA GLU A 10 7.04 -4.34 -10.10
C GLU A 10 5.74 -5.13 -10.17
N VAL A 11 5.30 -5.71 -9.05
CA VAL A 11 4.07 -6.51 -8.96
C VAL A 11 2.94 -5.79 -8.22
N LEU A 12 3.24 -4.66 -7.56
CA LEU A 12 2.22 -3.83 -6.91
C LEU A 12 1.51 -2.95 -7.94
N GLU A 13 0.19 -3.08 -8.00
CA GLU A 13 -0.68 -2.26 -8.85
C GLU A 13 -1.40 -1.20 -8.02
N GLU A 14 -1.73 -0.06 -8.62
CA GLU A 14 -2.53 0.99 -7.97
C GLU A 14 -4.01 0.55 -7.92
N ILE A 15 -4.66 0.83 -6.79
CA ILE A 15 -6.09 0.55 -6.57
C ILE A 15 -6.76 1.88 -6.25
N GLU A 16 -7.55 2.40 -7.19
CA GLU A 16 -8.25 3.67 -7.01
C GLU A 16 -9.46 3.54 -6.06
N GLU A 17 -10.13 2.39 -6.05
CA GLU A 17 -11.22 2.07 -5.13
C GLU A 17 -11.30 0.57 -4.84
N PHE A 18 -11.56 0.19 -3.59
CA PHE A 18 -11.89 -1.19 -3.25
C PHE A 18 -13.39 -1.45 -3.46
N ARG A 19 -13.76 -2.64 -3.94
CA ARG A 19 -15.16 -3.02 -4.18
C ARG A 19 -15.91 -3.33 -2.89
N SER A 20 -15.19 -3.69 -1.82
CA SER A 20 -15.77 -4.01 -0.52
C SER A 20 -14.75 -3.89 0.61
N ILE A 21 -15.23 -3.79 1.86
CA ILE A 21 -14.39 -3.81 3.05
C ILE A 21 -13.55 -5.11 3.15
N THR A 22 -14.13 -6.24 2.74
CA THR A 22 -13.42 -7.54 2.75
C THR A 22 -12.26 -7.59 1.75
N GLU A 23 -12.39 -6.91 0.61
CA GLU A 23 -11.28 -6.77 -0.35
C GLU A 23 -10.15 -5.93 0.24
N PHE A 24 -10.51 -4.82 0.89
CA PHE A 24 -9.55 -3.97 1.61
C PHE A 24 -8.82 -4.75 2.70
N GLU A 25 -9.52 -5.48 3.57
CA GLU A 25 -8.92 -6.27 4.65
C GLU A 25 -7.95 -7.35 4.14
N ARG A 26 -8.31 -8.01 3.03
CA ARG A 26 -7.43 -9.00 2.38
C ARG A 26 -6.18 -8.34 1.81
N PHE A 27 -6.34 -7.17 1.20
CA PHE A 27 -5.23 -6.41 0.66
C PHE A 27 -4.32 -5.88 1.77
N GLN A 28 -4.88 -5.36 2.86
CA GLN A 28 -4.14 -4.91 4.03
C GLN A 28 -3.29 -6.05 4.60
N LYS A 29 -3.87 -7.24 4.78
CA LYS A 29 -3.13 -8.42 5.21
C LYS A 29 -1.97 -8.78 4.25
N TYR A 30 -2.20 -8.67 2.95
CA TYR A 30 -1.14 -8.90 1.96
C TYR A 30 0.01 -7.87 2.10
N ILE A 31 -0.30 -6.59 2.35
CA ILE A 31 0.73 -5.58 2.63
C ILE A 31 1.45 -5.87 3.95
N ASP A 32 0.75 -6.29 5.00
CA ASP A 32 1.36 -6.65 6.28
C ASP A 32 2.33 -7.84 6.13
N ASP A 33 1.98 -8.82 5.29
CA ASP A 33 2.86 -9.93 4.94
C ASP A 33 4.13 -9.42 4.21
N LEU A 34 4.02 -8.43 3.31
CA LEU A 34 5.16 -7.79 2.63
C LEU A 34 6.04 -6.94 3.56
N VAL A 35 5.44 -6.33 4.59
CA VAL A 35 6.21 -5.64 5.65
C VAL A 35 6.96 -6.66 6.50
N THR A 36 6.29 -7.77 6.84
CA THR A 36 6.88 -8.87 7.62
C THR A 36 8.01 -9.56 6.86
N SER A 37 7.88 -9.74 5.54
CA SER A 37 8.94 -10.28 4.67
C SER A 37 10.11 -9.30 4.44
N SER A 38 10.04 -8.08 5.01
CA SER A 38 11.03 -7.02 4.84
C SER A 38 11.14 -6.43 3.42
N ASP A 39 10.16 -6.65 2.56
CA ASP A 39 10.10 -6.02 1.22
C ASP A 39 9.62 -4.55 1.30
N LEU A 40 8.69 -4.30 2.21
CA LEU A 40 8.17 -2.98 2.56
C LEU A 40 8.51 -2.62 4.01
N THR A 41 8.50 -1.33 4.33
CA THR A 41 8.63 -0.81 5.69
C THR A 41 7.54 0.22 5.93
N GLU A 42 6.78 0.10 7.00
CA GLU A 42 5.84 1.14 7.41
C GLU A 42 6.63 2.40 7.80
N VAL A 43 6.20 3.55 7.29
CA VAL A 43 6.81 4.85 7.57
C VAL A 43 5.75 5.81 8.10
N GLU A 44 6.17 6.75 8.94
CA GLU A 44 5.25 7.75 9.48
C GLU A 44 4.65 8.61 8.35
N VAL A 45 3.35 8.85 8.47
CA VAL A 45 2.60 9.73 7.56
C VAL A 45 3.06 11.16 7.80
N GLN A 46 3.89 11.70 6.90
CA GLN A 46 4.44 13.04 7.06
C GLN A 46 3.45 14.15 6.71
N LYS A 47 2.52 13.89 5.78
CA LYS A 47 1.49 14.86 5.36
C LYS A 47 0.15 14.15 5.20
N PRO A 48 -0.72 14.19 6.22
CA PRO A 48 -2.00 13.52 6.17
C PRO A 48 -2.86 14.06 5.02
N PHE A 49 -3.36 13.17 4.16
CA PHE A 49 -4.31 13.51 3.12
C PHE A 49 -5.67 13.80 3.76
N ALA A 50 -6.01 15.09 3.88
CA ALA A 50 -7.33 15.59 4.31
C ALA A 50 -7.85 15.04 5.66
N GLY A 51 -6.97 14.51 6.53
CA GLY A 51 -7.34 13.98 7.85
C GLY A 51 -7.90 12.56 7.84
N PHE A 52 -7.82 11.83 6.73
CA PHE A 52 -8.20 10.42 6.68
C PHE A 52 -7.14 9.52 7.33
N PRO A 53 -7.54 8.42 7.99
CA PRO A 53 -6.61 7.41 8.44
C PRO A 53 -5.92 6.75 7.25
N GLU A 54 -4.61 6.93 7.17
CA GLU A 54 -3.77 6.35 6.14
C GLU A 54 -2.49 5.76 6.73
N GLN A 55 -1.92 4.78 6.03
CA GLN A 55 -0.65 4.15 6.36
C GLN A 55 0.26 4.25 5.14
N TRP A 56 1.51 4.62 5.37
CA TRP A 56 2.50 4.76 4.30
C TRP A 56 3.53 3.65 4.41
N TYR A 57 3.94 3.13 3.27
CA TYR A 57 4.87 2.02 3.15
C TYR A 57 5.97 2.38 2.16
N GLN A 58 7.21 2.27 2.58
CA GLN A 58 8.37 2.49 1.73
C GLN A 58 8.99 1.17 1.32
N CYS A 59 9.19 0.98 0.02
CA CYS A 59 9.95 -0.15 -0.50
C CYS A 59 11.44 -0.01 -0.15
N LYS A 60 12.05 -1.07 0.39
CA LYS A 60 13.49 -1.04 0.74
C LYS A 60 14.42 -1.03 -0.47
N LYS A 61 13.95 -1.46 -1.65
CA LYS A 61 14.75 -1.61 -2.87
C LYS A 61 14.82 -0.32 -3.68
N CYS A 62 13.68 0.20 -4.10
CA CYS A 62 13.59 1.39 -4.95
C CYS A 62 13.25 2.66 -4.18
N HIS A 63 13.04 2.58 -2.86
CA HIS A 63 12.62 3.69 -2.00
C HIS A 63 11.28 4.32 -2.36
N GLN A 64 10.51 3.70 -3.27
CA GLN A 64 9.16 4.14 -3.63
C GLN A 64 8.24 4.07 -2.41
N ILE A 65 7.51 5.14 -2.17
CA ILE A 65 6.50 5.22 -1.13
C ILE A 65 5.13 4.91 -1.74
N TRP A 66 4.38 4.08 -1.03
CA TRP A 66 3.00 3.72 -1.27
C TRP A 66 2.16 4.16 -0.10
N ARG A 67 0.93 4.59 -0.37
CA ARG A 67 -0.06 4.94 0.65
C ARG A 67 -1.25 4.00 0.55
N LEU A 68 -1.71 3.53 1.70
CA LEU A 68 -2.98 2.86 1.89
C LEU A 68 -3.89 3.81 2.66
N VAL A 69 -4.95 4.29 2.02
CA VAL A 69 -5.99 5.09 2.66
C VAL A 69 -7.14 4.17 3.01
N HIS A 70 -7.56 4.17 4.27
CA HIS A 70 -8.65 3.32 4.72
C HIS A 70 -9.99 3.75 4.09
N PRO A 71 -10.89 2.79 3.80
CA PRO A 71 -12.25 3.10 3.40
C PRO A 71 -13.00 3.79 4.56
N ASP A 72 -13.61 4.94 4.26
CA ASP A 72 -14.49 5.69 5.15
C ASP A 72 -15.69 6.20 4.33
N PHE A 73 -16.86 5.59 4.53
CA PHE A 73 -18.00 5.77 3.63
C PHE A 73 -18.35 7.26 3.41
N PRO A 74 -18.49 7.74 2.16
CA PRO A 74 -18.61 7.00 0.90
C PRO A 74 -17.28 6.68 0.18
N PHE A 75 -16.14 7.04 0.77
CA PHE A 75 -14.82 6.74 0.22
C PHE A 75 -14.49 5.25 0.40
N LYS A 76 -14.12 4.58 -0.69
CA LYS A 76 -13.90 3.12 -0.69
C LYS A 76 -12.46 2.71 -0.43
N GLY A 77 -11.60 3.62 0.05
CA GLY A 77 -10.19 3.35 0.26
C GLY A 77 -9.39 3.48 -1.04
N LEU A 78 -8.08 3.61 -0.90
CA LEU A 78 -7.15 3.75 -2.04
C LEU A 78 -5.81 3.13 -1.69
N TRP A 79 -5.19 2.47 -2.66
CA TRP A 79 -3.78 2.12 -2.64
C TRP A 79 -3.07 2.77 -3.82
N GLY A 80 -2.05 3.56 -3.56
CA GLY A 80 -1.34 4.23 -4.66
C GLY A 80 0.02 4.76 -4.27
N ARG A 81 0.81 5.16 -5.28
CA ARG A 81 2.13 5.74 -5.07
C ARG A 81 2.01 7.17 -4.54
N VAL A 82 2.89 7.51 -3.60
CA VAL A 82 3.14 8.90 -3.20
C VAL A 82 4.25 9.45 -4.11
N LYS A 83 3.98 10.57 -4.79
CA LYS A 83 4.95 11.29 -5.62
C LYS A 83 5.60 12.43 -4.84
#